data_AF-A0A927Z2W6-F1
#
_entry.id   AF-A0A927Z2W6-F1
#
_cell.length_a   1.000
_cell.length_b   1.000
_cell.length_c   1.000
_cell.angle_alpha   90.00
_cell.angle_beta   90.00
_cell.angle_gamma   90.00
#
_symmetry.space_group_name_H-M   'P 1'
#
loop_
_entity.id
_entity.type
_entity.pdbx_description
1 polymer ?
#
loop_
_entity_poly.entity_id
_entity_poly.type
_entity_poly.pdbx_seq_one_letter_code
_entity_poly.pdbx_strand_id
1 'polypeptide(L)'
;MTEQADRANVDAILQASVSANFELYEEIRRSSNMCEALRRLMKDEIEEEIERKYNEGRYAGRQEGKKAGRCDGIIEGKAEAIKCIITNLSCTVEQAMDLLEIPLSQRALLIKRL
;
A
#
# COMPACT_ATOMS: atom_id res chain seq x y z
N MET A 1 5.44 67.94 -4.24
CA MET A 1 4.13 67.43 -3.77
C MET A 1 3.54 66.31 -4.65
N THR A 2 4.31 65.74 -5.58
CA THR A 2 3.82 64.76 -6.56
C THR A 2 4.23 63.32 -6.21
N GLU A 3 5.47 63.08 -5.82
CA GLU A 3 5.98 61.69 -5.62
C GLU A 3 5.21 60.82 -4.61
N GLN A 4 4.69 61.39 -3.52
CA GLN A 4 3.97 60.60 -2.52
C GLN A 4 2.54 60.28 -2.96
N ALA A 5 1.92 61.18 -3.74
CA ALA A 5 0.64 60.92 -4.37
C ALA A 5 0.80 59.92 -5.53
N ASP A 6 1.90 60.02 -6.30
CA ASP A 6 2.21 59.10 -7.38
C ASP A 6 2.46 57.68 -6.84
N ARG A 7 3.20 57.55 -5.72
CA ARG A 7 3.38 56.27 -5.02
C ARG A 7 2.05 55.68 -4.54
N ALA A 8 1.21 56.50 -3.89
CA ALA A 8 -0.10 56.04 -3.42
C ALA A 8 -1.01 55.58 -4.58
N ASN A 9 -0.95 56.26 -5.72
CA ASN A 9 -1.70 55.87 -6.92
C ASN A 9 -1.19 54.56 -7.51
N VAL A 10 0.14 54.36 -7.59
CA VAL A 10 0.74 53.09 -8.03
C VAL A 10 0.33 51.96 -7.09
N ASP A 11 0.40 52.17 -5.78
CA ASP A 11 0.01 51.16 -4.79
C ASP A 11 -1.48 50.80 -4.89
N ALA A 12 -2.35 51.79 -5.09
CA ALA A 12 -3.78 51.56 -5.29
C ALA A 12 -4.07 50.75 -6.57
N ILE A 13 -3.37 51.06 -7.67
CA ILE A 13 -3.49 50.34 -8.94
C ILE A 13 -2.98 48.90 -8.80
N LEU A 14 -1.84 48.71 -8.12
CA LEU A 14 -1.28 47.38 -7.86
C LEU A 14 -2.23 46.57 -6.98
N GLN A 15 -2.78 47.16 -5.92
CA GLN A 15 -3.73 46.50 -5.04
C GLN A 15 -5.00 46.08 -5.77
N ALA A 16 -5.55 46.95 -6.62
CA ALA A 16 -6.71 46.64 -7.44
C ALA A 16 -6.40 45.49 -8.43
N SER A 17 -5.22 45.51 -9.03
CA SER A 17 -4.78 44.49 -10.01
C SER A 17 -4.56 43.12 -9.36
N VAL A 18 -3.89 43.08 -8.20
CA VAL A 18 -3.70 41.85 -7.43
C VAL A 18 -5.02 41.29 -6.96
N SER A 19 -5.92 42.15 -6.46
CA SER A 19 -7.25 41.72 -5.98
C SER A 19 -8.08 41.14 -7.12
N ALA A 20 -8.14 41.82 -8.27
CA ALA A 20 -8.88 41.33 -9.45
C ALA A 20 -8.29 40.00 -10.00
N ASN A 21 -6.97 39.88 -10.06
CA ASN A 21 -6.32 38.64 -10.50
C ASN A 21 -6.56 37.48 -9.54
N PHE A 22 -6.58 37.76 -8.23
CA PHE A 22 -6.85 36.75 -7.21
C PHE A 22 -8.30 36.26 -7.27
N GLU A 23 -9.27 37.16 -7.43
CA GLU A 23 -10.68 36.80 -7.61
C GLU A 23 -10.88 35.91 -8.85
N LEU A 24 -10.28 36.28 -9.98
CA LEU A 24 -10.33 35.48 -11.20
C LEU A 24 -9.68 34.09 -11.01
N TYR A 25 -8.55 34.04 -10.30
CA TYR A 25 -7.92 32.76 -9.95
C TYR A 25 -8.83 31.89 -9.08
N GLU A 26 -9.48 32.47 -8.07
CA GLU A 26 -10.40 31.76 -7.18
C GLU A 26 -11.58 31.13 -7.94
N GLU A 27 -12.11 31.82 -8.96
CA GLU A 27 -13.17 31.29 -9.82
C GLU A 27 -12.67 30.12 -10.69
N ILE A 28 -11.48 30.26 -11.28
CA ILE A 28 -10.97 29.30 -12.28
C ILE A 28 -10.32 28.07 -11.64
N ARG A 29 -9.67 28.21 -10.47
CA ARG A 29 -8.83 27.14 -9.87
C ARG A 29 -9.60 25.85 -9.57
N ARG A 30 -10.92 25.92 -9.37
CA ARG A 30 -11.81 24.75 -9.15
C ARG A 30 -12.66 24.40 -10.37
N SER A 31 -12.52 25.14 -11.46
CA SER A 31 -13.21 24.83 -12.70
C SER A 31 -12.75 23.47 -13.25
N SER A 32 -13.66 22.74 -13.89
CA SER A 32 -13.33 21.45 -14.52
C SER A 32 -12.22 21.59 -15.57
N ASN A 33 -12.20 22.71 -16.29
CA ASN A 33 -11.22 22.97 -17.35
C ASN A 33 -9.80 23.14 -16.79
N MET A 34 -9.64 23.88 -15.69
CA MET A 34 -8.33 24.00 -15.01
C MET A 34 -7.87 22.66 -14.46
N CYS A 35 -8.78 21.89 -13.84
CA CYS A 35 -8.47 20.55 -13.35
C CYS A 35 -8.00 19.60 -14.48
N GLU A 36 -8.60 19.70 -15.67
CA GLU A 36 -8.17 18.91 -16.83
C GLU A 36 -6.81 19.36 -17.36
N ALA A 37 -6.56 20.67 -17.44
CA ALA A 37 -5.26 21.21 -17.83
C ALA A 37 -4.14 20.75 -16.89
N LEU A 38 -4.38 20.80 -15.58
CA LEU A 38 -3.44 20.30 -14.57
C LEU A 38 -3.21 18.79 -14.69
N ARG A 39 -4.26 17.99 -14.91
CA ARG A 39 -4.12 16.55 -15.16
C ARG A 39 -3.28 16.25 -16.39
N ARG A 40 -3.43 17.03 -17.47
CA ARG A 40 -2.63 16.87 -18.69
C ARG A 40 -1.17 17.28 -18.45
N LEU A 41 -0.95 18.37 -17.72
CA LEU A 41 0.38 18.87 -17.39
C LEU A 41 1.16 17.89 -16.51
N MET A 42 0.49 17.29 -15.52
CA MET A 42 1.10 16.34 -14.57
C MET A 42 0.96 14.87 -14.99
N LYS A 43 0.53 14.60 -16.22
CA LYS A 43 0.14 13.25 -16.66
C LYS A 43 1.25 12.23 -16.42
N ASP A 44 2.46 12.55 -16.86
CA ASP A 44 3.59 11.62 -16.82
C ASP A 44 4.00 11.30 -15.38
N GLU A 45 4.10 12.31 -14.51
CA GLU A 45 4.42 12.12 -13.08
C GLU A 45 3.35 11.28 -12.36
N ILE A 46 2.07 11.52 -12.67
CA ILE A 46 0.96 10.74 -12.11
C ILE A 46 1.04 9.28 -12.59
N GLU A 47 1.28 9.05 -13.88
CA GLU A 47 1.41 7.71 -14.45
C GLU A 47 2.59 6.94 -13.84
N GLU A 48 3.75 7.58 -13.71
CA GLU A 48 4.93 7.01 -13.05
C GLU A 48 4.65 6.68 -11.58
N GLU A 49 4.00 7.57 -10.83
CA GLU A 49 3.67 7.32 -9.44
C GLU A 49 2.68 6.15 -9.28
N ILE A 50 1.66 6.08 -10.14
CA ILE A 50 0.70 4.98 -10.17
C ILE A 50 1.41 3.66 -10.47
N GLU A 51 2.26 3.62 -11.48
CA GLU A 51 3.00 2.42 -11.86
C GLU A 51 3.91 1.95 -10.73
N ARG A 52 4.66 2.88 -10.11
CA ARG A 52 5.52 2.58 -8.96
C ARG A 52 4.71 1.98 -7.82
N LYS A 53 3.61 2.61 -7.40
CA LYS A 53 2.75 2.12 -6.30
C LYS A 53 2.14 0.76 -6.63
N TYR A 54 1.71 0.55 -7.87
CA TYR A 54 1.19 -0.72 -8.33
C TYR A 54 2.25 -1.83 -8.25
N ASN A 55 3.46 -1.55 -8.71
CA ASN A 55 4.58 -2.50 -8.71
C ASN A 55 5.05 -2.82 -7.28
N GLU A 56 5.14 -1.82 -6.40
CA GLU A 56 5.45 -1.99 -4.99
C GLU A 56 4.41 -2.88 -4.29
N GLY A 57 3.13 -2.57 -4.46
CA GLY A 57 2.04 -3.36 -3.89
C GLY A 57 2.04 -4.81 -4.41
N ARG A 58 2.25 -5.00 -5.72
CA ARG A 58 2.35 -6.33 -6.32
C ARG A 58 3.56 -7.12 -5.79
N TYR A 59 4.71 -6.46 -5.64
CA TYR A 59 5.91 -7.10 -5.12
C TYR A 59 5.72 -7.52 -3.65
N ALA A 60 5.23 -6.60 -2.81
CA ALA A 60 4.94 -6.85 -1.40
C ALA A 60 3.96 -8.01 -1.24
N GLY A 61 2.81 -7.96 -1.91
CA GLY A 61 1.80 -9.02 -1.85
C GLY A 61 2.32 -10.38 -2.33
N ARG A 62 3.16 -10.41 -3.37
CA ARG A 62 3.80 -11.66 -3.82
C ARG A 62 4.77 -12.22 -2.77
N GLN A 63 5.57 -11.37 -2.12
CA GLN A 63 6.51 -11.83 -1.10
C GLN A 63 5.79 -12.35 0.15
N GLU A 64 4.75 -11.64 0.60
CA GLU A 64 3.92 -12.06 1.71
C GLU A 64 3.20 -13.37 1.40
N GLY A 65 2.55 -13.46 0.23
CA GLY A 65 1.87 -14.68 -0.21
C GLY A 65 2.83 -15.88 -0.32
N LYS A 66 4.04 -15.67 -0.84
CA LYS A 66 5.08 -16.73 -0.88
C LYS A 66 5.57 -17.16 0.50
N LYS A 67 5.64 -16.25 1.47
CA LYS A 67 6.05 -16.59 2.85
C LYS A 67 4.93 -17.35 3.57
N ALA A 68 3.70 -16.84 3.49
CA ALA A 68 2.52 -17.48 4.06
C ALA A 68 2.32 -18.89 3.49
N GLY A 69 2.29 -19.01 2.15
CA GLY A 69 2.11 -20.31 1.48
C GLY A 69 3.22 -21.32 1.78
N ARG A 70 4.47 -20.88 1.97
CA ARG A 70 5.55 -21.77 2.42
C ARG A 70 5.33 -22.27 3.84
N CYS A 71 4.92 -21.39 4.76
CA CYS A 71 4.65 -21.79 6.14
C CYS A 71 3.48 -22.78 6.21
N ASP A 72 2.37 -22.46 5.53
CA ASP A 72 1.21 -23.34 5.46
C ASP A 72 1.56 -24.68 4.83
N GLY A 73 2.30 -24.70 3.71
CA GLY A 73 2.71 -25.94 3.05
C GLY A 73 3.63 -26.82 3.91
N ILE A 74 4.52 -26.23 4.72
CA ILE A 74 5.35 -27.00 5.67
C ILE A 74 4.47 -27.62 6.77
N ILE A 75 3.50 -26.87 7.29
CA ILE A 75 2.58 -27.35 8.32
C ILE A 75 1.71 -28.49 7.77
N GLU A 76 1.16 -28.31 6.58
CA GLU A 76 0.33 -29.31 5.91
C GLU A 76 1.11 -30.58 5.59
N GLY A 77 2.33 -30.46 5.04
CA GLY A 77 3.20 -31.62 4.79
C GLY A 77 3.59 -32.39 6.07
N LYS A 78 3.84 -31.68 7.17
CA LYS A 78 4.08 -32.32 8.48
C LYS A 78 2.83 -33.01 9.02
N ALA A 79 1.66 -32.38 8.90
CA ALA A 79 0.40 -32.98 9.33
C ALA A 79 0.08 -34.25 8.52
N GLU A 80 0.30 -34.22 7.20
CA GLU A 80 0.11 -35.38 6.33
C GLU A 80 1.07 -36.52 6.68
N ALA A 81 2.34 -36.21 6.97
CA ALA A 81 3.32 -37.20 7.42
C ALA A 81 2.87 -37.88 8.74
N ILE A 82 2.36 -37.09 9.70
CA ILE A 82 1.81 -37.62 10.95
C ILE A 82 0.61 -38.54 10.67
N LYS A 83 -0.33 -38.12 9.80
CA LYS A 83 -1.50 -38.93 9.40
C LYS A 83 -1.07 -40.28 8.82
N CYS A 84 -0.09 -40.27 7.92
CA CYS A 84 0.45 -41.48 7.28
C CYS A 84 1.07 -42.45 8.31
N ILE A 85 1.79 -41.93 9.30
CA ILE A 85 2.39 -42.75 10.37
C ILE A 85 1.32 -43.36 11.26
N ILE A 86 0.31 -42.56 11.66
CA ILE A 86 -0.82 -43.04 12.47
C ILE A 86 -1.54 -44.18 11.76
N THR A 87 -1.81 -44.04 10.47
CA THR A 87 -2.52 -45.07 9.70
C THR A 87 -1.69 -46.33 9.50
N ASN A 88 -0.39 -46.21 9.22
CA ASN A 88 0.46 -47.35 8.89
C ASN A 88 0.96 -48.11 10.12
N LEU A 89 1.26 -47.40 11.21
CA LEU A 89 1.80 -47.98 12.43
C LEU A 89 0.75 -48.14 13.54
N SER A 90 -0.49 -47.71 13.31
CA SER A 90 -1.58 -47.74 14.31
C SER A 90 -1.19 -47.10 15.64
N CYS A 91 -0.35 -46.06 15.60
CA CYS A 91 0.12 -45.35 16.79
C CYS A 91 -0.72 -44.10 17.08
N THR A 92 -0.62 -43.58 18.29
CA THR A 92 -1.28 -42.32 18.67
C THR A 92 -0.62 -41.10 18.02
N VAL A 93 -1.33 -39.97 18.02
CA VAL A 93 -0.82 -38.69 17.51
C VAL A 93 0.44 -38.25 18.27
N GLU A 94 0.46 -38.39 19.60
CA GLU A 94 1.63 -38.00 20.39
C GLU A 94 2.84 -38.89 20.07
N GLN A 95 2.64 -40.21 19.95
CA GLN A 95 3.70 -41.15 19.58
C GLN A 95 4.25 -40.88 18.17
N ALA A 96 3.38 -40.56 17.21
CA ALA A 96 3.80 -40.18 15.85
C ALA A 96 4.62 -38.88 15.86
N MET A 97 4.24 -37.89 16.69
CA MET A 97 4.99 -36.65 16.85
C MET A 97 6.33 -36.85 17.56
N ASP A 98 6.40 -37.76 18.53
CA ASP A 98 7.64 -38.15 19.20
C ASP A 98 8.59 -38.87 18.23
N LEU A 99 8.07 -39.79 17.42
CA LEU A 99 8.83 -40.50 16.39
C LEU A 99 9.41 -39.56 15.32
N LEU A 100 8.65 -38.52 14.96
CA LEU A 100 9.10 -37.46 14.04
C LEU A 100 9.94 -36.36 14.72
N GLU A 101 10.28 -36.53 16.01
CA GLU A 101 11.07 -35.59 16.81
C GLU A 101 10.52 -34.14 16.77
N ILE A 102 9.19 -34.00 16.72
CA ILE A 102 8.55 -32.69 16.60
C ILE A 102 8.58 -31.98 17.96
N PRO A 103 9.16 -30.77 18.05
CA PRO A 103 9.25 -30.04 19.31
C PRO A 103 7.85 -29.61 19.80
N LEU A 104 7.66 -29.63 21.12
CA LEU A 104 6.38 -29.30 21.78
C LEU A 104 5.81 -27.94 21.35
N SER A 105 6.68 -26.97 21.06
CA SER A 105 6.29 -25.62 20.59
C SER A 105 5.52 -25.63 19.26
N GLN A 106 5.71 -26.64 18.42
CA GLN A 106 5.05 -26.76 17.11
C GLN A 106 3.83 -27.70 17.15
N ARG A 107 3.71 -28.56 18.18
CA ARG A 107 2.64 -29.57 18.27
C ARG A 107 1.26 -28.93 18.33
N ALA A 108 1.07 -27.89 19.13
CA ALA A 108 -0.23 -27.20 19.23
C ALA A 108 -0.73 -26.65 17.88
N LEU A 109 0.18 -26.27 16.99
CA LEU A 109 -0.15 -25.74 15.68
C LEU A 109 -0.51 -26.87 14.70
N LEU A 110 0.21 -28.00 14.78
CA LEU A 110 -0.06 -29.19 13.97
C LEU A 110 -1.34 -29.91 14.39
N ILE A 111 -1.62 -30.01 15.69
CA ILE A 111 -2.86 -30.64 16.21
C ILE A 111 -4.11 -29.95 15.66
N LYS A 112 -4.08 -28.63 15.41
CA LYS A 112 -5.21 -27.91 14.79
C LYS A 112 -5.46 -28.29 13.33
N ARG A 113 -4.49 -28.91 12.67
CA ARG A 113 -4.49 -29.24 11.24
C ARG A 113 -4.59 -30.76 10.97
N LEU A 114 -4.49 -31.57 12.02
CA LEU A 114 -4.68 -33.03 11.96
C LEU A 114 -6.17 -33.37 11.94
#